data_AF-R7I8A6-F1
#
_entry.id   AF-R7I8A6-F1
#
_cell.length_a   1.000
_cell.length_b   1.000
_cell.length_c   1.000
_cell.angle_alpha   90.00
_cell.angle_beta   90.00
_cell.angle_gamma   90.00
#
_symmetry.space_group_name_H-M   'P 1'
#
loop_
_entity.id
_entity.type
_entity.pdbx_description
1 polymer ?
#
loop_
_entity_poly.entity_id
_entity_poly.type
_entity_poly.pdbx_seq_one_letter_code
_entity_poly.pdbx_strand_id
1 'polypeptide(L)'
;MFISLYQIGRIDLSIIKLLLRDGISMIYWGLGDDYNGHLRIGIPWFLISLFWSKLIIDVLSVYFKKQDVFYLIIFIAILGLYLSVNKIILIQGMTTNFISVFFIYIGMLWKQFEPQISKYSQLIFIVCLPLWLYPALNIQFINMAAWSYPQNILTIIESMAGSFSVCCICKSISEKKILSYPFMVLGAQTMIIFSVHALDYLFREIWNTETVYQTVLNRIVFVLIISFVFLELKYLTNLLINKIKNKPVF
;
A
#
# COMPACT_ATOMS: atom_id res chain seq x y z
N MET A 1 -6.04 21.01 5.01
CA MET A 1 -6.86 21.78 5.97
C MET A 1 -7.98 20.86 6.41
N PHE A 2 -7.83 20.17 7.54
CA PHE A 2 -8.82 19.19 8.00
C PHE A 2 -9.40 19.61 9.34
N ILE A 3 -10.72 19.62 9.34
CA ILE A 3 -11.60 20.05 10.42
C ILE A 3 -11.32 19.16 11.65
N SER A 4 -10.91 19.77 12.77
CA SER A 4 -10.82 19.05 14.04
C SER A 4 -12.24 18.60 14.45
N LEU A 5 -12.34 17.50 15.20
CA LEU A 5 -13.59 16.93 15.72
C LEU A 5 -14.53 17.98 16.36
N TYR A 6 -14.01 19.14 16.78
CA TYR A 6 -14.74 20.25 17.36
C TYR A 6 -15.72 20.96 16.38
N GLN A 7 -15.46 20.99 15.07
CA GLN A 7 -16.41 21.63 14.12
C GLN A 7 -17.46 20.65 13.56
N ILE A 8 -17.40 19.36 13.91
CA ILE A 8 -18.37 18.35 13.48
C ILE A 8 -19.75 18.57 14.10
N GLY A 9 -19.86 19.41 15.15
CA GLY A 9 -21.14 19.79 15.76
C GLY A 9 -22.05 20.66 14.88
N ARG A 10 -21.56 21.19 13.74
CA ARG A 10 -22.37 21.95 12.77
C ARG A 10 -22.05 21.51 11.33
N ILE A 11 -22.54 20.33 10.94
CA ILE A 11 -22.44 19.87 9.55
C ILE A 11 -23.44 20.67 8.70
N ASP A 12 -22.97 21.73 8.06
CA ASP A 12 -23.71 22.47 7.04
C ASP A 12 -23.58 21.77 5.66
N LEU A 13 -24.58 21.93 4.80
CA LEU A 13 -24.59 21.43 3.42
C LEU A 13 -23.39 21.96 2.62
N SER A 14 -22.89 23.14 2.96
CA SER A 14 -21.67 23.73 2.40
C SER A 14 -20.42 22.87 2.68
N ILE A 15 -20.30 22.35 3.91
CA ILE A 15 -19.20 21.46 4.33
C ILE A 15 -19.29 20.13 3.61
N ILE A 16 -20.49 19.55 3.47
CA ILE A 16 -20.69 18.29 2.73
C ILE A 16 -20.27 18.45 1.26
N LYS A 17 -20.68 19.54 0.61
CA LYS A 17 -20.28 19.83 -0.78
C LYS A 17 -18.77 19.98 -0.93
N LEU A 18 -18.12 20.63 0.02
CA LEU A 18 -16.67 20.78 0.03
C LEU A 18 -15.97 19.41 0.17
N LEU A 19 -16.40 18.59 1.13
CA LEU A 19 -15.85 17.25 1.35
C LEU A 19 -16.03 16.34 0.14
N LEU A 20 -17.19 16.39 -0.52
CA LEU A 20 -17.44 15.63 -1.75
C LEU A 20 -16.54 16.10 -2.90
N ARG A 21 -16.42 17.41 -3.10
CA ARG A 21 -15.55 17.98 -4.14
C ARG A 21 -14.10 17.55 -3.91
N ASP A 22 -13.59 17.70 -2.69
CA ASP A 22 -12.21 17.36 -2.35
C ASP A 22 -11.96 15.86 -2.46
N GLY A 23 -12.91 15.03 -1.99
CA GLY A 23 -12.83 13.57 -2.13
C GLY A 23 -12.82 13.11 -3.59
N ILE A 24 -13.67 13.69 -4.45
CA ILE A 24 -13.66 13.41 -5.89
C ILE A 24 -12.32 13.82 -6.51
N SER A 25 -11.80 15.00 -6.14
CA SER A 25 -10.49 15.45 -6.62
C SER A 25 -9.35 14.51 -6.19
N MET A 26 -9.35 14.06 -4.93
CA MET A 26 -8.37 13.10 -4.43
C MET A 26 -8.42 11.78 -5.19
N ILE A 27 -9.60 11.26 -5.49
CA ILE A 27 -9.78 10.02 -6.27
C ILE A 27 -9.35 10.23 -7.72
N TYR A 28 -9.71 11.37 -8.31
CA TYR A 28 -9.36 11.71 -9.69
C TYR A 28 -7.85 11.75 -9.90
N TRP A 29 -7.12 12.39 -8.98
CA TRP A 29 -5.66 12.46 -9.06
C TRP A 29 -4.95 11.23 -8.51
N GLY A 30 -5.51 10.55 -7.50
CA GLY A 30 -5.01 9.29 -6.95
C GLY A 30 -3.59 9.37 -6.37
N LEU A 31 -3.19 10.52 -5.84
CA LEU A 31 -1.81 10.78 -5.40
C LEU A 31 -1.56 10.29 -3.97
N GLY A 32 -0.38 9.73 -3.73
CA GLY A 32 0.05 9.30 -2.40
C GLY A 32 0.47 10.45 -1.49
N ASP A 33 1.01 11.53 -2.06
CA ASP A 33 1.40 12.74 -1.34
C ASP A 33 0.88 14.01 -2.03
N ASP A 34 0.80 15.10 -1.25
CA ASP A 34 0.29 16.39 -1.72
C ASP A 34 1.31 17.03 -2.67
N TYR A 35 0.86 17.54 -3.81
CA TYR A 35 1.76 18.21 -4.75
C TYR A 35 1.05 19.18 -5.69
N ASN A 36 1.69 20.34 -5.93
CA ASN A 36 1.18 21.41 -6.81
C ASN A 36 -0.31 21.76 -6.60
N GLY A 37 -0.78 21.72 -5.35
CA GLY A 37 -2.18 22.03 -5.01
C GLY A 37 -3.17 20.90 -5.25
N HIS A 38 -2.72 19.72 -5.71
CA HIS A 38 -3.52 18.51 -5.77
C HIS A 38 -3.50 17.79 -4.42
N LEU A 39 -4.70 17.52 -3.90
CA LEU A 39 -4.89 16.82 -2.64
C LEU A 39 -4.54 15.34 -2.78
N ARG A 40 -3.79 14.81 -1.84
CA ARG A 40 -3.50 13.37 -1.74
C ARG A 40 -4.70 12.59 -1.26
N ILE A 41 -4.85 11.38 -1.80
CA ILE A 41 -5.76 10.38 -1.22
C ILE A 41 -5.12 9.68 -0.01
N GLY A 42 -3.82 9.87 0.19
CA GLY A 42 -3.04 9.23 1.24
C GLY A 42 -2.85 7.75 0.94
N ILE A 43 -2.63 6.93 1.97
CA ILE A 43 -2.27 5.51 1.86
C ILE A 43 -3.08 4.70 0.82
N PRO A 44 -4.41 4.90 0.64
CA PRO A 44 -5.20 4.25 -0.42
C PRO A 44 -4.66 4.36 -1.85
N TRP A 45 -3.77 5.31 -2.13
CA TRP A 45 -3.10 5.46 -3.43
C TRP A 45 -2.46 4.16 -3.92
N PHE A 46 -1.92 3.33 -3.00
CA PHE A 46 -1.26 2.09 -3.35
C PHE A 46 -2.24 1.08 -4.00
N LEU A 47 -3.53 1.10 -3.64
CA LEU A 47 -4.56 0.24 -4.23
C LEU A 47 -4.87 0.66 -5.67
N ILE A 48 -4.91 1.98 -5.92
CA ILE A 48 -5.05 2.55 -7.26
C ILE A 48 -3.85 2.10 -8.11
N SER A 49 -2.63 2.21 -7.58
CA SER A 49 -1.42 1.73 -8.26
C SER A 49 -1.47 0.23 -8.53
N LEU A 50 -1.87 -0.59 -7.55
CA LEU A 50 -1.97 -2.04 -7.73
C LEU A 50 -2.98 -2.40 -8.83
N PHE A 51 -4.16 -1.76 -8.83
CA PHE A 51 -5.19 -1.95 -9.86
C PHE A 51 -4.65 -1.62 -11.26
N TRP A 52 -4.10 -0.42 -11.45
CA TRP A 52 -3.61 0.00 -12.76
C TRP A 52 -2.41 -0.80 -13.22
N SER A 53 -1.47 -1.10 -12.32
CA SER A 53 -0.31 -1.91 -12.66
C SER A 53 -0.71 -3.30 -13.14
N LYS A 54 -1.66 -3.94 -12.45
CA LYS A 54 -2.16 -5.25 -12.86
C LYS A 54 -2.92 -5.17 -14.18
N LEU A 55 -3.79 -4.18 -14.34
CA LEU A 55 -4.55 -3.97 -15.59
C LEU A 55 -3.63 -3.74 -16.79
N ILE A 56 -2.60 -2.91 -16.67
CA ILE A 56 -1.61 -2.67 -17.74
C ILE A 56 -0.91 -3.97 -18.12
N ILE A 57 -0.44 -4.76 -17.15
CA ILE A 57 0.22 -6.04 -17.42
C ILE A 57 -0.73 -7.00 -18.14
N ASP A 58 -1.99 -7.07 -17.70
CA ASP A 58 -2.99 -7.98 -18.28
C ASP A 58 -3.33 -7.58 -19.72
N VAL A 59 -3.55 -6.29 -19.97
CA VAL A 59 -3.75 -5.75 -21.34
C VAL A 59 -2.56 -6.07 -22.23
N LEU A 60 -1.33 -5.79 -21.79
CA LEU A 60 -0.14 -6.10 -22.58
C LEU A 60 -0.01 -7.61 -22.85
N SER A 61 -0.31 -8.45 -21.86
CA SER A 61 -0.24 -9.90 -21.99
C SER A 61 -1.30 -10.50 -22.91
N VAL A 62 -2.41 -9.79 -23.15
CA VAL A 62 -3.44 -10.20 -24.13
C VAL A 62 -2.99 -9.89 -25.56
N TYR A 63 -2.36 -8.74 -25.79
CA TYR A 63 -2.03 -8.28 -27.14
C TYR A 63 -0.64 -8.65 -27.64
N PHE A 64 0.32 -8.90 -26.73
CA PHE A 64 1.72 -9.12 -27.08
C PHE A 64 2.23 -10.49 -26.63
N LYS A 65 3.28 -10.99 -27.29
CA LYS A 65 3.97 -12.21 -26.85
C LYS A 65 4.74 -11.93 -25.57
N LYS A 66 4.96 -12.97 -24.77
CA LYS A 66 5.62 -12.87 -23.46
C LYS A 66 6.99 -12.16 -23.49
N GLN A 67 7.79 -12.38 -24.52
CA GLN A 67 9.08 -11.71 -24.68
C GLN A 67 8.91 -10.20 -24.91
N ASP A 68 7.97 -9.81 -25.77
CA ASP A 68 7.65 -8.41 -26.08
C ASP A 68 7.09 -7.68 -24.84
N VAL A 69 6.27 -8.35 -24.04
CA VAL A 69 5.73 -7.81 -22.77
C VAL A 69 6.85 -7.40 -21.82
N PHE A 70 7.92 -8.19 -21.71
CA PHE A 70 9.06 -7.84 -20.87
C PHE A 70 9.71 -6.51 -21.30
N TYR A 71 9.97 -6.34 -22.60
CA TYR A 71 10.56 -5.11 -23.13
C TYR A 71 9.64 -3.89 -22.95
N LEU A 72 8.34 -4.07 -23.19
CA LEU A 72 7.34 -3.01 -23.01
C LEU A 72 7.23 -2.58 -21.55
N ILE A 73 7.28 -3.51 -20.60
CA ILE A 73 7.25 -3.21 -19.17
C ILE A 73 8.49 -2.41 -18.74
N ILE A 74 9.68 -2.79 -19.22
CA ILE A 74 10.90 -2.02 -18.96
C ILE A 74 10.77 -0.60 -19.51
N PHE A 75 10.27 -0.45 -20.75
CA PHE A 75 10.05 0.86 -21.36
C PHE A 75 9.08 1.71 -20.53
N ILE A 76 7.94 1.14 -20.11
CA ILE A 76 6.96 1.83 -19.26
C ILE A 76 7.58 2.24 -17.93
N ALA A 77 8.41 1.38 -17.32
CA ALA A 77 9.10 1.69 -16.06
C ALA A 77 10.07 2.87 -16.20
N ILE A 78 10.87 2.88 -17.27
CA ILE A 78 11.80 3.98 -17.58
C ILE A 78 11.03 5.27 -17.82
N LEU A 79 9.91 5.20 -18.56
CA LEU A 79 9.03 6.34 -18.77
C LEU A 79 8.47 6.85 -17.45
N GLY A 80 7.99 5.97 -16.57
CA GLY A 80 7.49 6.33 -15.24
C GLY A 80 8.56 7.00 -14.38
N LEU A 81 9.80 6.49 -14.43
CA LEU A 81 10.95 7.10 -13.73
C LEU A 81 11.25 8.49 -14.27
N TYR A 82 11.31 8.65 -15.59
CA TYR A 82 11.50 9.94 -16.24
C TYR A 82 10.42 10.95 -15.84
N LEU A 83 9.14 10.55 -15.90
CA LEU A 83 8.03 11.41 -15.49
C LEU A 83 8.13 11.79 -14.01
N SER A 84 8.51 10.85 -13.14
CA SER A 84 8.66 11.08 -11.70
C SER A 84 9.79 12.04 -11.37
N VAL A 85 10.95 11.90 -12.02
CA VAL A 85 12.12 12.78 -11.84
C VAL A 85 11.80 14.20 -12.29
N ASN A 86 11.08 14.35 -13.40
CA ASN A 86 10.63 15.65 -13.91
C ASN A 86 9.36 16.17 -13.24
N LYS A 87 8.85 15.47 -12.23
CA LYS A 87 7.63 15.82 -11.48
C LYS A 87 6.39 16.06 -12.35
N ILE A 88 6.27 15.31 -13.43
CA ILE A 88 5.11 15.33 -14.32
C ILE A 88 4.03 14.43 -13.73
N ILE A 89 2.90 15.02 -13.35
CA ILE A 89 1.76 14.27 -12.78
C ILE A 89 0.80 13.87 -13.88
N LEU A 90 0.42 12.60 -13.86
CA LEU A 90 -0.68 12.06 -14.63
C LEU A 90 -1.86 11.72 -13.71
N ILE A 91 -3.05 11.68 -14.31
CA ILE A 91 -4.32 11.36 -13.65
C ILE A 91 -4.21 9.97 -12.98
N GLN A 92 -4.88 9.79 -11.84
CA GLN A 92 -4.85 8.57 -11.02
C GLN A 92 -3.43 8.07 -10.68
N GLY A 93 -2.46 8.98 -10.53
CA GLY A 93 -1.09 8.65 -10.17
C GLY A 93 -0.38 7.80 -11.23
N MET A 94 -0.76 7.92 -12.51
CA MET A 94 -0.23 7.02 -13.55
C MET A 94 1.31 7.08 -13.66
N THR A 95 1.91 8.24 -13.37
CA THR A 95 3.37 8.42 -13.26
C THR A 95 4.01 7.39 -12.33
N THR A 96 3.43 7.17 -11.15
CA THR A 96 3.87 6.13 -10.19
C THR A 96 3.47 4.73 -10.60
N ASN A 97 2.28 4.59 -11.17
CA ASN A 97 1.74 3.29 -11.54
C ASN A 97 2.63 2.60 -12.58
N PHE A 98 3.26 3.37 -13.49
CA PHE A 98 4.23 2.85 -14.45
C PHE A 98 5.46 2.21 -13.82
N ILE A 99 5.94 2.72 -12.69
CA ILE A 99 7.03 2.09 -11.93
C ILE A 99 6.48 0.89 -11.16
N SER A 100 5.27 0.98 -10.60
CA SER A 100 4.61 -0.14 -9.94
C SER A 100 4.36 -1.32 -10.88
N VAL A 101 4.10 -1.09 -12.18
CA VAL A 101 4.00 -2.15 -13.21
C VAL A 101 5.26 -3.03 -13.19
N PHE A 102 6.43 -2.41 -13.11
CA PHE A 102 7.70 -3.14 -13.05
C PHE A 102 7.80 -4.00 -11.79
N PHE A 103 7.52 -3.45 -10.61
CA PHE A 103 7.56 -4.21 -9.36
C PHE A 103 6.62 -5.41 -9.36
N ILE A 104 5.37 -5.23 -9.81
CA ILE A 104 4.39 -6.31 -9.90
C ILE A 104 4.85 -7.38 -10.89
N TYR A 105 5.34 -6.98 -12.06
CA TYR A 105 5.81 -7.92 -13.07
C TYR A 105 7.05 -8.71 -12.63
N ILE A 106 8.01 -8.06 -11.96
CA ILE A 106 9.15 -8.75 -11.35
C ILE A 106 8.67 -9.75 -10.29
N GLY A 107 7.68 -9.40 -9.46
CA GLY A 107 7.06 -10.34 -8.53
C GLY A 107 6.43 -11.56 -9.22
N MET A 108 5.77 -11.34 -10.37
CA MET A 108 5.23 -12.44 -11.19
C MET A 108 6.34 -13.33 -11.77
N LEU A 109 7.43 -12.73 -12.27
CA LEU A 109 8.61 -13.47 -12.74
C LEU A 109 9.27 -14.25 -11.60
N TRP A 110 9.41 -13.65 -10.42
CA TRP A 110 9.94 -14.34 -9.25
C TRP A 110 9.10 -15.58 -8.94
N LYS A 111 7.76 -15.47 -8.89
CA LYS A 111 6.90 -16.64 -8.69
C LYS A 111 7.12 -17.73 -9.75
N GLN A 112 7.35 -17.35 -11.01
CA GLN A 112 7.64 -18.30 -12.09
C GLN A 112 8.98 -19.01 -11.90
N PHE A 113 9.99 -18.32 -11.37
CA PHE A 113 11.35 -18.84 -11.15
C PHE A 113 11.61 -19.23 -9.69
N GLU A 114 10.57 -19.42 -8.88
CA GLU A 114 10.70 -19.75 -7.45
C GLU A 114 11.60 -20.97 -7.22
N PRO A 115 11.45 -22.12 -7.94
CA PRO A 115 12.26 -23.30 -7.69
C PRO A 115 13.77 -23.05 -7.86
N GLN A 116 14.15 -22.24 -8.86
CA GLN A 116 15.53 -21.88 -9.13
C GLN A 116 16.07 -20.91 -8.08
N ILE A 117 15.28 -19.90 -7.73
CA ILE A 117 15.66 -18.87 -6.75
C ILE A 117 15.75 -19.46 -5.34
N SER A 118 14.84 -20.38 -4.97
CA SER A 118 14.81 -20.99 -3.64
C SER A 118 16.07 -21.81 -3.33
N LYS A 119 16.74 -22.37 -4.36
CA LYS A 119 17.98 -23.12 -4.20
C LYS A 119 19.12 -22.27 -3.62
N TYR A 120 19.13 -20.98 -3.93
CA TYR A 120 20.17 -20.04 -3.53
C TYR A 120 19.67 -18.94 -2.59
N SER A 121 18.47 -19.12 -2.00
CA SER A 121 17.78 -18.06 -1.27
C SER A 121 18.58 -17.50 -0.09
N GLN A 122 19.34 -18.34 0.61
CA GLN A 122 20.20 -17.93 1.73
C GLN A 122 21.34 -17.00 1.26
N LEU A 123 22.02 -17.35 0.16
CA LEU A 123 23.08 -16.52 -0.41
C LEU A 123 22.53 -15.21 -0.95
N ILE A 124 21.41 -15.27 -1.67
CA ILE A 124 20.73 -14.08 -2.18
C ILE A 124 20.29 -13.19 -1.01
N PHE A 125 19.79 -13.77 0.09
CA PHE A 125 19.39 -13.01 1.29
C PHE A 125 20.56 -12.28 1.94
N ILE A 126 21.72 -12.95 2.09
CA ILE A 126 22.94 -12.33 2.65
C ILE A 126 23.39 -11.13 1.83
N VAL A 127 23.16 -11.14 0.50
CA VAL A 127 23.49 -10.01 -0.38
C VAL A 127 22.39 -8.93 -0.36
N CYS A 128 21.11 -9.34 -0.44
CA CYS A 128 19.98 -8.42 -0.50
C CYS A 128 19.78 -7.63 0.80
N LEU A 129 20.05 -8.23 1.96
CA LEU A 129 19.81 -7.58 3.25
C LEU A 129 20.70 -6.33 3.45
N PRO A 130 22.04 -6.37 3.26
CA PRO A 130 22.87 -5.16 3.28
C PRO A 130 22.52 -4.15 2.19
N LEU A 131 22.23 -4.61 0.97
CA LEU A 131 21.82 -3.75 -0.14
C LEU A 131 20.56 -2.95 0.18
N TRP A 132 19.65 -3.50 0.97
CA TRP A 132 18.46 -2.79 1.41
C TRP A 132 18.69 -1.93 2.67
N LEU A 133 19.39 -2.46 3.68
CA LEU A 133 19.55 -1.77 4.96
C LEU A 133 20.47 -0.56 4.89
N TYR A 134 21.59 -0.63 4.15
CA TYR A 134 22.53 0.47 4.03
C TYR A 134 21.89 1.79 3.54
N PRO A 135 21.19 1.83 2.40
CA PRO A 135 20.52 3.04 1.93
C PRO A 135 19.35 3.44 2.83
N ALA A 136 18.61 2.48 3.40
CA ALA A 136 17.52 2.76 4.32
C ALA A 136 18.00 3.51 5.59
N LEU A 137 19.14 3.12 6.15
CA LEU A 137 19.75 3.78 7.31
C LEU A 137 20.26 5.19 7.00
N ASN A 138 20.61 5.46 5.74
CA ASN A 138 21.05 6.77 5.28
C ASN A 138 19.92 7.65 4.70
N ILE A 139 18.65 7.25 4.87
CA ILE A 139 17.47 7.99 4.38
C ILE A 139 17.48 8.13 2.84
N GLN A 140 18.08 7.17 2.13
CA GLN A 140 18.18 7.13 0.66
C GLN A 140 17.20 6.12 0.05
N PHE A 141 16.06 5.88 0.67
CA PHE A 141 15.06 4.91 0.21
C PHE A 141 14.09 5.49 -0.82
N ILE A 142 13.47 4.60 -1.60
CA ILE A 142 12.40 4.96 -2.53
C ILE A 142 11.20 5.53 -1.76
N ASN A 143 10.65 6.66 -2.20
CA ASN A 143 9.33 7.10 -1.75
C ASN A 143 8.45 7.33 -2.97
N MET A 144 7.76 6.26 -3.38
CA MET A 144 6.88 6.30 -4.54
C MET A 144 5.72 7.28 -4.34
N ALA A 145 5.16 7.38 -3.14
CA ALA A 145 4.05 8.29 -2.84
C ALA A 145 4.42 9.76 -3.10
N ALA A 146 5.68 10.14 -2.82
CA ALA A 146 6.21 11.49 -3.00
C ALA A 146 7.05 11.66 -4.29
N TRP A 147 7.06 10.66 -5.18
CA TRP A 147 7.87 10.64 -6.40
C TRP A 147 9.36 10.92 -6.15
N SER A 148 9.88 10.37 -5.06
CA SER A 148 11.28 10.53 -4.69
C SER A 148 12.07 9.26 -5.00
N TYR A 149 13.09 9.41 -5.83
CA TYR A 149 14.02 8.36 -6.25
C TYR A 149 15.46 8.87 -6.10
N PRO A 150 15.98 9.03 -4.87
CA PRO A 150 17.26 9.70 -4.61
C PRO A 150 18.45 9.22 -5.45
N GLN A 151 18.46 7.94 -5.84
CA GLN A 151 19.49 7.33 -6.68
C GLN A 151 18.90 6.65 -7.93
N ASN A 152 17.74 7.11 -8.39
CA ASN A 152 17.07 6.62 -9.60
C ASN A 152 16.91 5.09 -9.60
N ILE A 153 17.52 4.41 -10.57
CA ILE A 153 17.45 2.94 -10.76
C ILE A 153 18.00 2.19 -9.53
N LEU A 154 19.01 2.72 -8.85
CA LEU A 154 19.61 2.03 -7.69
C LEU A 154 18.58 1.85 -6.58
N THR A 155 17.77 2.87 -6.29
CA THR A 155 16.70 2.77 -5.28
C THR A 155 15.62 1.75 -5.63
N ILE A 156 15.38 1.48 -6.93
CA ILE A 156 14.47 0.43 -7.39
C ILE A 156 15.05 -0.95 -7.06
N ILE A 157 16.34 -1.15 -7.33
CA ILE A 157 17.05 -2.40 -7.03
C ILE A 157 17.08 -2.65 -5.51
N GLU A 158 17.39 -1.63 -4.72
CA GLU A 158 17.38 -1.69 -3.25
C GLU A 158 16.01 -2.08 -2.70
N SER A 159 14.94 -1.56 -3.31
CA SER A 159 13.56 -1.87 -2.92
C SER A 159 13.16 -3.31 -3.28
N MET A 160 13.66 -3.81 -4.42
CA MET A 160 13.52 -5.23 -4.78
C MET A 160 14.28 -6.12 -3.80
N ALA A 161 15.51 -5.76 -3.42
CA ALA A 161 16.30 -6.46 -2.42
C ALA A 161 15.62 -6.47 -1.04
N GLY A 162 15.00 -5.36 -0.65
CA GLY A 162 14.20 -5.27 0.57
C GLY A 162 12.98 -6.18 0.54
N SER A 163 12.23 -6.15 -0.56
CA SER A 163 11.08 -7.04 -0.76
C SER A 163 11.48 -8.51 -0.68
N PHE A 164 12.60 -8.89 -1.32
CA PHE A 164 13.14 -10.24 -1.23
C PHE A 164 13.47 -10.63 0.21
N SER A 165 14.19 -9.76 0.92
CA SER A 165 14.62 -9.98 2.30
C SER A 165 13.43 -10.17 3.24
N VAL A 166 12.44 -9.29 3.16
CA VAL A 166 11.20 -9.37 3.96
C VAL A 166 10.45 -10.66 3.66
N CYS A 167 10.27 -11.01 2.38
CA CYS A 167 9.59 -12.26 2.01
C CYS A 167 10.32 -13.52 2.52
N CYS A 168 11.65 -13.55 2.51
CA CYS A 168 12.43 -14.65 3.10
C CYS A 168 12.18 -14.78 4.60
N ILE A 169 12.16 -13.66 5.34
CA ILE A 169 11.83 -13.66 6.77
C ILE A 169 10.39 -14.16 6.99
N CYS A 170 9.43 -13.66 6.21
CA CYS A 170 8.04 -14.11 6.29
C CYS A 170 7.89 -15.61 6.00
N LYS A 171 8.64 -16.15 5.03
CA LYS A 171 8.65 -17.58 4.71
C LYS A 171 9.14 -18.38 5.93
N SER A 172 10.26 -18.01 6.54
CA SER A 172 10.77 -18.65 7.76
C SER A 172 9.79 -18.58 8.93
N ILE A 173 9.09 -17.44 9.12
CA ILE A 173 8.05 -17.28 10.14
C ILE A 173 6.87 -18.23 9.86
N SER A 174 6.48 -18.38 8.59
CA SER A 174 5.34 -19.21 8.18
C SER A 174 5.54 -20.71 8.45
N GLU A 175 6.78 -21.18 8.57
CA GLU A 175 7.08 -22.59 8.87
C GLU A 175 6.74 -22.98 10.31
N LYS A 176 6.65 -22.01 11.23
CA LYS A 176 6.35 -22.26 12.65
C LYS A 176 4.89 -21.93 12.93
N LYS A 177 4.04 -22.96 13.13
CA LYS A 177 2.60 -22.79 13.40
C LYS A 177 2.29 -21.73 14.45
N ILE A 178 3.00 -21.77 15.59
CA ILE A 178 2.84 -20.84 16.72
C ILE A 178 3.02 -19.37 16.27
N LEU A 179 3.99 -19.10 15.40
CA LEU A 179 4.25 -17.76 14.88
C LEU A 179 3.32 -17.42 13.71
N SER A 180 3.10 -18.37 12.80
CA SER A 180 2.29 -18.15 11.59
C SER A 180 0.82 -17.84 11.90
N TYR A 181 0.22 -18.46 12.92
CA TYR A 181 -1.21 -18.34 13.19
C TYR A 181 -1.65 -16.90 13.52
N PRO A 182 -1.00 -16.18 14.46
CA PRO A 182 -1.27 -14.76 14.67
C PRO A 182 -1.17 -13.90 13.41
N PHE A 183 -0.11 -14.09 12.61
CA PHE A 183 0.09 -13.34 11.38
C PHE A 183 -0.95 -13.68 10.31
N MET A 184 -1.42 -14.92 10.22
CA MET A 184 -2.51 -15.32 9.33
C MET A 184 -3.83 -14.63 9.71
N VAL A 185 -4.15 -14.57 11.02
CA VAL A 185 -5.35 -13.88 11.50
C VAL A 185 -5.29 -12.40 11.17
N LEU A 186 -4.16 -11.73 11.41
CA LEU A 186 -3.96 -10.33 11.03
C LEU A 186 -3.99 -10.13 9.51
N GLY A 187 -3.37 -11.05 8.76
CA GLY A 187 -3.34 -11.06 7.29
C GLY A 187 -4.74 -11.12 6.69
N ALA A 188 -5.61 -11.99 7.22
CA ALA A 188 -6.99 -12.12 6.78
C ALA A 188 -7.80 -10.80 6.95
N GLN A 189 -7.40 -9.94 7.88
CA GLN A 189 -8.06 -8.67 8.18
C GLN A 189 -7.29 -7.45 7.67
N THR A 190 -6.28 -7.65 6.80
CA THR A 190 -5.38 -6.57 6.36
C THR A 190 -6.13 -5.41 5.73
N MET A 191 -7.22 -5.62 4.98
CA MET A 191 -7.99 -4.52 4.38
C MET A 191 -8.72 -3.64 5.41
N ILE A 192 -9.20 -4.23 6.50
CA ILE A 192 -9.84 -3.47 7.59
C ILE A 192 -8.78 -2.70 8.36
N ILE A 193 -7.68 -3.38 8.73
CA ILE A 193 -6.53 -2.76 9.40
C ILE A 193 -5.98 -1.59 8.57
N PHE A 194 -5.85 -1.80 7.26
CA PHE A 194 -5.43 -0.79 6.30
C PHE A 194 -6.38 0.42 6.29
N SER A 195 -7.69 0.19 6.27
CA SER A 195 -8.68 1.26 6.25
C SER A 195 -8.66 2.08 7.53
N VAL A 196 -8.53 1.42 8.69
CA VAL A 196 -8.37 2.11 9.98
C VAL A 196 -7.07 2.91 10.01
N HIS A 197 -5.98 2.33 9.52
CA HIS A 197 -4.69 3.02 9.41
C HIS A 197 -4.76 4.25 8.48
N ALA A 198 -5.48 4.18 7.37
CA ALA A 198 -5.68 5.33 6.48
C ALA A 198 -6.42 6.50 7.16
N LEU A 199 -7.20 6.22 8.20
CA LEU A 199 -7.92 7.20 9.01
C LEU A 199 -7.20 7.57 10.30
N ASP A 200 -6.01 7.02 10.57
CA ASP A 200 -5.33 7.15 11.86
C ASP A 200 -4.95 8.58 12.22
N TYR A 201 -4.76 9.43 11.21
CA TYR A 201 -4.44 10.85 11.38
C TYR A 201 -5.55 11.59 12.12
N LEU A 202 -6.82 11.17 11.99
CA LEU A 202 -7.96 11.74 12.70
C LEU A 202 -7.86 11.57 14.22
N PHE A 203 -7.13 10.54 14.64
CA PHE A 203 -6.98 10.14 16.04
C PHE A 203 -5.57 10.39 16.56
N ARG A 204 -4.76 11.18 15.86
CA ARG A 204 -3.36 11.44 16.21
C ARG A 204 -3.20 11.89 17.66
N GLU A 205 -4.06 12.78 18.12
CA GLU A 205 -4.03 13.31 19.50
C GLU A 205 -4.26 12.24 20.58
N ILE A 206 -4.80 11.06 20.23
CA ILE A 206 -5.09 9.98 21.17
C ILE A 206 -3.84 9.12 21.44
N TRP A 207 -3.08 8.81 20.40
CA TRP A 207 -1.95 7.87 20.49
C TRP A 207 -0.57 8.54 20.44
N ASN A 208 -0.50 9.82 20.06
CA ASN A 208 0.76 10.55 19.95
C ASN A 208 1.27 10.97 21.33
N THR A 209 2.53 10.64 21.61
CA THR A 209 3.22 10.93 22.87
C THR A 209 4.58 11.57 22.59
N GLU A 210 5.24 12.06 23.63
CA GLU A 210 6.56 12.70 23.52
C GLU A 210 7.67 11.74 23.06
N THR A 211 7.54 10.44 23.36
CA THR A 211 8.56 9.45 23.00
C THR A 211 8.16 8.65 21.77
N VAL A 212 9.10 8.47 20.83
CA VAL A 212 8.85 7.81 19.55
C VAL A 212 8.41 6.35 19.73
N TYR A 213 9.06 5.60 20.62
CA TYR A 213 8.72 4.20 20.87
C TYR A 213 7.29 4.05 21.41
N GLN A 214 6.90 4.85 22.40
CA GLN A 214 5.54 4.80 22.95
C GLN A 214 4.52 5.22 21.90
N THR A 215 4.81 6.25 21.11
CA THR A 215 3.95 6.67 19.99
C THR A 215 3.72 5.55 18.98
N VAL A 216 4.78 4.82 18.59
CA VAL A 216 4.65 3.67 17.68
C VAL A 216 3.82 2.55 18.31
N LEU A 217 4.09 2.20 19.56
CA LEU A 217 3.36 1.15 20.27
C LEU A 217 1.88 1.50 20.42
N ASN A 218 1.58 2.71 20.91
CA ASN A 218 0.22 3.22 21.10
C ASN A 218 -0.54 3.26 19.77
N ARG A 219 0.09 3.71 18.68
CA ARG A 219 -0.51 3.72 17.34
C ARG A 219 -0.88 2.32 16.88
N ILE A 220 0.02 1.34 17.02
CA ILE A 220 -0.24 -0.06 16.65
C ILE A 220 -1.41 -0.62 17.46
N VAL A 221 -1.38 -0.44 18.78
CA VAL A 221 -2.44 -0.91 19.69
C VAL A 221 -3.77 -0.27 19.32
N PHE A 222 -3.80 1.04 19.11
CA PHE A 222 -5.00 1.78 18.73
C PHE A 222 -5.60 1.27 17.42
N VAL A 223 -4.80 1.14 16.36
CA VAL A 223 -5.26 0.63 15.06
C VAL A 223 -5.83 -0.77 15.19
N LEU A 224 -5.19 -1.66 15.96
CA LEU A 224 -5.68 -3.03 16.16
C LEU A 224 -6.99 -3.07 16.95
N ILE A 225 -7.13 -2.26 18.01
CA ILE A 225 -8.37 -2.18 18.81
C ILE A 225 -9.53 -1.69 17.95
N ILE A 226 -9.35 -0.59 17.22
CA ILE A 226 -10.40 -0.05 16.36
C ILE A 226 -10.76 -1.04 15.24
N SER A 227 -9.76 -1.69 14.64
CA SER A 227 -9.99 -2.75 13.66
C SER A 227 -10.81 -3.91 14.23
N PHE A 228 -10.52 -4.32 15.47
CA PHE A 228 -11.28 -5.35 16.16
C PHE A 228 -12.73 -4.92 16.39
N VAL A 229 -12.98 -3.68 16.83
CA VAL A 229 -14.34 -3.13 16.98
C VAL A 229 -15.11 -3.19 15.65
N PHE A 230 -14.49 -2.82 14.53
CA PHE A 230 -15.13 -2.92 13.21
C PHE A 230 -15.47 -4.36 12.81
N LEU A 231 -14.63 -5.34 13.18
CA LEU A 231 -14.90 -6.74 12.93
C LEU A 231 -16.10 -7.25 13.73
N GLU A 232 -16.18 -6.91 15.02
CA GLU A 232 -17.32 -7.26 15.87
C GLU A 232 -18.63 -6.63 15.37
N LEU A 233 -18.59 -5.35 14.95
CA LEU A 233 -19.75 -4.68 14.34
C LEU A 233 -20.20 -5.37 13.05
N LYS A 234 -19.25 -5.79 12.20
CA LYS A 234 -19.54 -6.54 10.98
C LYS A 234 -20.17 -7.91 11.30
N TYR A 235 -19.69 -8.58 12.35
CA TYR A 235 -20.25 -9.85 12.79
C TYR A 235 -21.69 -9.70 13.31
N LEU A 236 -21.93 -8.72 14.19
CA LEU A 236 -23.26 -8.42 14.75
C LEU A 236 -24.28 -8.03 13.68
N THR A 237 -23.89 -7.20 12.71
CA THR A 237 -24.76 -6.82 11.59
C THR A 237 -25.14 -8.03 10.73
N ASN A 238 -24.20 -8.92 10.43
CA ASN A 238 -24.49 -10.17 9.72
C ASN A 238 -25.45 -11.08 10.50
N LEU A 239 -25.28 -11.21 11.81
CA LEU A 239 -26.21 -11.97 12.66
C LEU A 239 -27.64 -11.39 12.61
N LEU A 240 -27.76 -10.06 12.71
CA LEU A 240 -29.05 -9.37 12.62
C LEU A 240 -29.71 -9.57 11.25
N ILE A 241 -28.95 -9.41 10.16
CA ILE A 241 -29.45 -9.63 8.79
C ILE A 241 -29.94 -11.07 8.61
N ASN A 242 -29.18 -12.06 9.08
CA ASN A 242 -29.58 -13.46 8.99
C ASN A 242 -30.83 -13.76 9.82
N LYS A 243 -30.97 -13.15 11.00
CA LYS A 243 -32.18 -13.27 11.82
C LYS A 243 -33.40 -12.64 11.15
N ILE A 244 -33.23 -11.55 10.41
CA ILE A 244 -34.31 -10.91 9.64
C ILE A 244 -34.69 -11.78 8.43
N LYS A 245 -33.72 -12.31 7.68
CA LYS A 245 -33.97 -13.18 6.51
C LYS A 245 -34.61 -14.51 6.88
N ASN A 246 -34.32 -15.05 8.06
CA ASN A 246 -34.86 -16.33 8.52
C ASN A 246 -36.18 -16.19 9.31
N LYS A 247 -36.80 -15.00 9.37
CA LYS A 247 -38.17 -14.89 9.88
C LYS A 247 -39.15 -15.45 8.83
N PRO A 248 -40.06 -16.37 9.20
CA PRO A 248 -41.12 -16.79 8.28
C PRO A 248 -41.97 -15.56 7.91
N VAL A 249 -42.19 -15.38 6.61
CA VAL A 249 -43.21 -14.45 6.11
C VAL A 249 -44.55 -15.07 6.49
N PHE A 250 -45.23 -14.49 7.48
CA PHE A 250 -46.61 -14.83 7.82
C PHE A 250 -47.56 -14.26 6.78
#